data_AF-A0A3P1C0A8-F1
#
_entry.id   AF-A0A3P1C0A8-F1
#
_cell.length_a   1.000
_cell.length_b   1.000
_cell.length_c   1.000
_cell.angle_alpha   90.00
_cell.angle_beta   90.00
_cell.angle_gamma   90.00
#
_symmetry.space_group_name_H-M   'P 1'
#
loop_
_entity.id
_entity.type
_entity.pdbx_description
1 polymer ?
#
loop_
_entity_poly.entity_id
_entity_poly.type
_entity_poly.pdbx_seq_one_letter_code
_entity_poly.pdbx_strand_id
1 'polypeptide(L)'
;MNEPNIPKKNAKPKKRSTLLKQLLPLTPILTLIIGFFLNSGYEQFKAMQTSDAQDRARKREFIDRQLSEFYYPILHHLQKDDAVWSMWNDNQFSDKNGRLAKYIEQEVLLPNHESISKLLETKFNLVRNSSENIDINSLNNQLLQYQRHIAVYRALRKTNDKRNTTGLPGCNCSFPNQLEKEINKRIASLESQRKSL
;
A
#
# COMPACT_ATOMS: atom_id res chain seq x y z
N MET A 1 -57.53 45.70 89.94
CA MET A 1 -57.02 44.57 89.13
C MET A 1 -57.29 44.90 87.67
N ASN A 2 -56.26 45.26 86.91
CA ASN A 2 -56.33 45.52 85.47
C ASN A 2 -55.28 44.63 84.78
N GLU A 3 -55.70 43.78 83.85
CA GLU A 3 -54.84 42.87 83.08
C GLU A 3 -54.00 43.62 82.03
N PRO A 4 -52.79 43.13 81.70
CA PRO A 4 -51.91 43.75 80.72
C PRO A 4 -52.22 43.28 79.28
N ASN A 5 -52.30 44.25 78.36
CA ASN A 5 -52.52 44.03 76.93
C ASN A 5 -51.18 43.76 76.21
N ILE A 6 -51.03 42.57 75.62
CA ILE A 6 -49.83 42.17 74.86
C ILE A 6 -50.09 42.32 73.35
N PRO A 7 -49.25 43.06 72.59
CA PRO A 7 -49.43 43.20 71.14
C PRO A 7 -48.88 41.98 70.38
N LYS A 8 -49.73 41.38 69.52
CA LYS A 8 -49.37 40.30 68.58
C LYS A 8 -48.50 40.85 67.44
N LYS A 9 -47.30 40.29 67.26
CA LYS A 9 -46.44 40.54 66.09
C LYS A 9 -46.96 39.77 64.87
N ASN A 10 -47.32 40.52 63.82
CA ASN A 10 -47.71 39.97 62.50
C ASN A 10 -46.50 39.35 61.78
N ALA A 11 -46.55 38.04 61.55
CA ALA A 11 -45.60 37.31 60.72
C ALA A 11 -45.95 37.46 59.22
N LYS A 12 -45.05 38.04 58.42
CA LYS A 12 -45.15 38.07 56.95
C LYS A 12 -44.84 36.69 56.36
N PRO A 13 -45.60 36.22 55.35
CA PRO A 13 -45.34 34.93 54.70
C PRO A 13 -44.13 35.00 53.75
N LYS A 14 -43.23 34.00 53.86
CA LYS A 14 -42.04 33.80 53.02
C LYS A 14 -42.42 33.43 51.57
N LYS A 15 -42.35 34.39 50.64
CA LYS A 15 -42.40 34.19 49.17
C LYS A 15 -41.10 33.57 48.60
N ARG A 16 -40.68 32.38 49.06
CA ARG A 16 -39.50 31.68 48.49
C ARG A 16 -39.80 30.34 47.79
N SER A 17 -41.02 29.82 47.86
CA SER A 17 -41.35 28.47 47.36
C SER A 17 -41.90 28.39 45.93
N THR A 18 -42.23 29.52 45.29
CA THR A 18 -42.85 29.54 43.95
C THR A 18 -41.85 29.44 42.79
N LEU A 19 -40.62 29.93 42.96
CA LEU A 19 -39.59 29.86 41.90
C LEU A 19 -39.05 28.45 41.68
N LEU A 20 -38.97 27.62 42.72
CA LEU A 20 -38.47 26.24 42.61
C LEU A 20 -39.44 25.30 41.88
N LYS A 21 -40.75 25.59 41.87
CA LYS A 21 -41.76 24.75 41.19
C LYS A 21 -41.83 24.96 39.68
N GLN A 22 -41.34 26.09 39.16
CA GLN A 22 -41.32 26.38 37.72
C GLN A 22 -40.08 25.83 36.99
N LEU A 23 -39.03 25.47 37.72
CA LEU A 23 -37.78 24.89 37.17
C LEU A 23 -37.81 23.35 37.06
N LEU A 24 -38.75 22.68 37.71
CA LEU A 24 -38.87 21.21 37.71
C LEU A 24 -39.12 20.56 36.33
N PRO A 25 -39.89 21.13 35.38
CA PRO A 25 -40.14 20.47 34.09
C PRO A 25 -39.02 20.68 33.05
N LEU A 26 -38.00 21.49 33.34
CA LEU A 26 -36.90 21.77 32.39
C LEU A 26 -35.74 20.76 32.48
N THR A 27 -35.65 20.01 33.58
CA THR A 27 -34.60 18.99 33.78
C THR A 27 -34.68 17.81 32.79
N PRO A 28 -35.84 17.23 32.41
CA PRO A 28 -35.90 16.16 31.41
C PRO A 28 -35.54 16.66 30.00
N ILE A 29 -35.91 17.89 29.67
CA ILE A 29 -35.58 18.49 28.37
C ILE A 29 -34.08 18.71 28.26
N LEU A 30 -33.45 19.23 29.31
CA LEU A 30 -32.01 19.44 29.34
C LEU A 30 -31.23 18.12 29.25
N THR A 31 -31.70 17.07 29.94
CA THR A 31 -31.07 15.73 29.86
C THR A 31 -31.22 15.10 28.48
N LEU A 32 -32.37 15.27 27.80
CA LEU A 32 -32.54 14.81 26.42
C LEU A 32 -31.62 15.55 25.45
N ILE A 33 -31.48 16.87 25.59
CA ILE A 33 -30.58 17.68 24.74
C ILE A 33 -29.12 17.24 24.95
N ILE A 34 -28.68 17.12 26.21
CA ILE A 34 -27.32 16.65 26.52
C ILE A 34 -27.10 15.22 25.98
N GLY A 35 -28.06 14.32 26.17
CA GLY A 35 -28.01 12.96 25.65
C GLY A 35 -27.91 12.90 24.12
N PHE A 36 -28.68 13.75 23.42
CA PHE A 36 -28.62 13.84 21.96
C PHE A 36 -27.24 14.28 21.45
N PHE A 37 -26.66 15.33 22.04
CA PHE A 37 -25.33 15.81 21.64
C PHE A 37 -24.21 14.80 21.96
N LEU A 38 -24.28 14.15 23.12
CA LEU A 38 -23.33 13.08 23.47
C LEU A 38 -23.43 11.89 22.51
N ASN A 39 -24.64 11.47 22.18
CA ASN A 39 -24.88 10.37 21.23
C ASN A 39 -24.40 10.76 19.82
N SER A 40 -24.69 11.97 19.36
CA SER A 40 -24.23 12.47 18.06
C SER A 40 -22.70 12.54 17.98
N GLY A 41 -22.03 12.98 19.05
CA GLY A 41 -20.57 13.01 19.13
C GLY A 41 -19.96 11.59 19.11
N TYR A 42 -20.58 10.65 19.84
CA TYR A 42 -20.16 9.26 19.87
C TYR A 42 -20.29 8.57 18.51
N GLU A 43 -21.42 8.74 17.82
CA GLU A 43 -21.64 8.17 16.48
C GLU A 43 -20.66 8.75 15.45
N GLN A 44 -20.36 10.06 15.49
CA GLN A 44 -19.35 10.66 14.63
C GLN A 44 -17.94 10.10 14.90
N PHE A 45 -17.56 9.96 16.17
CA PHE A 45 -16.27 9.37 16.54
C PHE A 45 -16.16 7.90 16.09
N LYS A 46 -17.22 7.12 16.26
CA LYS A 46 -17.30 5.73 15.79
C LYS A 46 -17.24 5.64 14.26
N ALA A 47 -17.92 6.54 13.56
CA ALA A 47 -17.87 6.64 12.10
C ALA A 47 -16.44 6.98 11.60
N MET A 48 -15.74 7.89 12.28
CA MET A 48 -14.34 8.20 11.97
C MET A 48 -13.43 6.99 12.22
N GLN A 49 -13.55 6.33 13.37
CA GLN A 49 -12.73 5.16 13.70
C GLN A 49 -12.95 3.98 12.73
N THR A 50 -14.20 3.76 12.31
CA THR A 50 -14.54 2.73 11.33
C THR A 50 -14.03 3.09 9.93
N SER A 51 -14.08 4.36 9.53
CA SER A 51 -13.48 4.84 8.28
C SER A 51 -11.97 4.64 8.27
N ASP A 52 -11.27 5.02 9.34
CA ASP A 52 -9.82 4.86 9.46
C ASP A 52 -9.39 3.39 9.40
N ALA A 53 -10.14 2.50 10.08
CA ALA A 53 -9.90 1.07 10.04
C ALA A 53 -10.11 0.49 8.63
N GLN A 54 -11.16 0.92 7.93
CA GLN A 54 -11.42 0.52 6.54
C GLN A 54 -10.33 1.00 5.59
N ASP A 55 -9.86 2.23 5.74
CA ASP A 55 -8.79 2.79 4.90
C ASP A 55 -7.46 2.07 5.12
N ARG A 56 -7.13 1.72 6.37
CA ARG A 56 -5.96 0.88 6.67
C ARG A 56 -6.08 -0.51 6.05
N ALA A 57 -7.26 -1.13 6.14
CA ALA A 57 -7.50 -2.44 5.53
C ALA A 57 -7.33 -2.40 4.01
N ARG A 58 -7.90 -1.39 3.33
CA ARG A 58 -7.74 -1.20 1.87
C ARG A 58 -6.28 -0.96 1.47
N LYS A 59 -5.55 -0.15 2.23
CA LYS A 59 -4.11 0.08 2.00
C LYS A 59 -3.31 -1.21 2.16
N ARG A 60 -3.58 -1.98 3.22
CA ARG A 60 -2.94 -3.27 3.46
C ARG A 60 -3.22 -4.25 2.32
N GLU A 61 -4.48 -4.37 1.90
CA GLU A 61 -4.88 -5.20 0.77
C GLU A 61 -4.16 -4.79 -0.53
N PHE A 62 -4.07 -3.49 -0.81
CA PHE A 62 -3.34 -3.01 -1.97
C PHE A 62 -1.86 -3.40 -1.91
N ILE A 63 -1.20 -3.21 -0.76
CA ILE A 63 0.20 -3.63 -0.58
C ILE A 63 0.36 -5.14 -0.76
N ASP A 64 -0.54 -5.94 -0.20
CA ASP A 64 -0.51 -7.40 -0.36
C ASP A 64 -0.62 -7.81 -1.82
N ARG A 65 -1.45 -7.10 -2.61
CA ARG A 65 -1.51 -7.28 -4.07
C ARG A 65 -0.22 -6.85 -4.75
N GLN A 66 0.35 -5.70 -4.42
CA GLN A 66 1.65 -5.28 -4.99
C GLN A 66 2.73 -6.34 -4.77
N LEU A 67 2.82 -6.87 -3.55
CA LEU A 67 3.79 -7.91 -3.19
C LEU A 67 3.51 -9.22 -3.94
N SER A 68 2.32 -9.79 -3.76
CA SER A 68 1.99 -11.13 -4.25
C SER A 68 1.78 -11.21 -5.77
N GLU A 69 1.24 -10.16 -6.37
CA GLU A 69 0.82 -10.17 -7.76
C GLU A 69 1.85 -9.58 -8.72
N PHE A 70 2.79 -8.76 -8.22
CA PHE A 70 3.74 -8.01 -9.04
C PHE A 70 5.19 -8.23 -8.62
N TYR A 71 5.58 -7.81 -7.41
CA TYR A 71 6.99 -7.79 -7.02
C TYR A 71 7.59 -9.17 -6.77
N TYR A 72 6.91 -10.05 -6.01
CA TYR A 72 7.41 -11.40 -5.77
C TYR A 72 7.48 -12.26 -7.04
N PRO A 73 6.47 -12.24 -7.94
CA PRO A 73 6.59 -12.92 -9.23
C PRO A 73 7.79 -12.45 -10.06
N ILE A 74 8.04 -11.14 -10.13
CA ILE A 74 9.22 -10.61 -10.85
C ILE A 74 10.51 -11.10 -10.20
N LEU A 75 10.65 -10.95 -8.88
CA LEU A 75 11.84 -11.38 -8.15
C LEU A 75 12.12 -12.87 -8.35
N HIS A 76 11.09 -13.72 -8.30
CA HIS A 76 11.20 -15.15 -8.50
C HIS A 76 11.76 -15.51 -9.87
N HIS A 77 11.31 -14.85 -10.93
CA HIS A 77 11.84 -15.07 -12.28
C HIS A 77 13.28 -14.58 -12.42
N LEU A 78 13.64 -13.43 -11.83
CA LEU A 78 15.02 -12.95 -11.82
C LEU A 78 15.96 -13.92 -11.10
N GLN A 79 15.58 -14.40 -9.91
CA GLN A 79 16.38 -15.35 -9.14
C GLN A 79 16.56 -16.70 -9.86
N LYS A 80 15.55 -17.14 -10.63
CA LYS A 80 15.69 -18.32 -11.50
C LYS A 80 16.76 -18.11 -12.57
N ASP A 81 16.75 -16.94 -13.22
CA ASP A 81 17.75 -16.61 -14.23
C ASP A 81 19.16 -16.53 -13.61
N ASP A 82 19.29 -15.92 -12.43
CA ASP A 82 20.58 -15.83 -11.70
C ASP A 82 21.12 -17.20 -11.28
N ALA A 83 20.25 -18.13 -10.87
CA ALA A 83 20.65 -19.50 -10.56
C ALA A 83 21.22 -20.21 -11.79
N VAL A 84 20.62 -20.00 -12.97
CA VAL A 84 21.12 -20.55 -14.23
C VAL A 84 22.46 -19.93 -14.62
N TRP A 85 22.58 -18.60 -14.53
CA TRP A 85 23.81 -17.88 -14.87
C TRP A 85 24.97 -18.22 -13.93
N SER A 86 24.71 -18.37 -12.63
CA SER A 86 25.74 -18.77 -11.66
C SER A 86 26.30 -20.15 -11.98
N MET A 87 25.44 -21.14 -12.24
CA MET A 87 25.89 -22.48 -12.66
C MET A 87 26.70 -22.45 -13.97
N TRP A 88 26.33 -21.57 -14.92
CA TRP A 88 27.07 -21.40 -16.16
C TRP A 88 28.48 -20.82 -15.92
N ASN A 89 28.57 -19.77 -15.11
CA ASN A 89 29.83 -19.08 -14.82
C ASN A 89 30.81 -19.93 -13.99
N ASP A 90 30.30 -20.83 -13.14
CA ASP A 90 31.10 -21.75 -12.33
C ASP A 90 31.73 -22.90 -13.16
N ASN A 91 31.60 -22.87 -14.49
CA ASN A 91 32.02 -23.94 -15.41
C ASN A 91 31.45 -25.32 -15.03
N GLN A 92 30.33 -25.37 -14.31
CA GLN A 92 29.67 -26.63 -13.97
C GLN A 92 29.05 -27.31 -15.20
N PHE A 93 29.00 -26.59 -16.32
CA PHE A 93 28.55 -27.10 -17.62
C PHE A 93 29.63 -26.95 -18.69
N SER A 94 30.00 -28.06 -19.32
CA SER A 94 30.78 -28.09 -20.56
C SER A 94 29.83 -28.25 -21.74
N ASP A 95 29.64 -27.19 -22.52
CA ASP A 95 28.79 -27.22 -23.71
C ASP A 95 29.60 -26.91 -24.98
N LYS A 96 30.45 -27.87 -25.38
CA LYS A 96 31.29 -27.76 -26.58
C LYS A 96 30.51 -27.43 -27.86
N ASN A 97 29.22 -27.77 -27.92
CA ASN A 97 28.40 -27.63 -29.13
C ASN A 97 27.32 -26.54 -29.02
N GLY A 98 27.27 -25.78 -27.91
CA GLY A 98 26.24 -24.74 -27.70
C GLY A 98 24.80 -25.27 -27.58
N ARG A 99 24.60 -26.59 -27.45
CA ARG A 99 23.27 -27.21 -27.41
C ARG A 99 22.57 -26.94 -26.09
N LEU A 100 23.32 -27.03 -24.99
CA LEU A 100 22.82 -26.74 -23.66
C LEU A 100 22.56 -25.24 -23.51
N ALA A 101 23.44 -24.37 -24.01
CA ALA A 101 23.26 -22.92 -24.04
C ALA A 101 21.95 -22.56 -24.71
N LYS A 102 21.72 -23.12 -25.92
CA LYS A 102 20.51 -22.89 -26.68
C LYS A 102 19.26 -23.39 -25.95
N TYR A 103 19.34 -24.58 -25.33
CA TYR A 103 18.23 -25.12 -24.55
C TYR A 103 17.91 -24.23 -23.34
N ILE A 104 18.92 -23.86 -22.56
CA ILE A 104 18.77 -22.96 -21.41
C ILE A 104 18.13 -21.64 -21.83
N GLU A 105 18.61 -21.05 -22.91
CA GLU A 105 18.07 -19.81 -23.44
C GLU A 105 16.59 -19.95 -23.82
N GLN A 106 16.25 -20.99 -24.59
CA GLN A 106 14.91 -21.17 -25.16
C GLN A 106 13.87 -21.65 -24.14
N GLU A 107 14.28 -22.51 -23.21
CA GLU A 107 13.36 -23.22 -22.31
C GLU A 107 13.35 -22.63 -20.89
N VAL A 108 14.35 -21.80 -20.52
CA VAL A 108 14.45 -21.24 -19.17
C VAL A 108 14.46 -19.73 -19.18
N LEU A 109 15.48 -19.11 -19.78
CA LEU A 109 15.67 -17.65 -19.71
C LEU A 109 14.58 -16.88 -20.46
N LEU A 110 14.31 -17.26 -21.71
CA LEU A 110 13.33 -16.56 -22.54
C LEU A 110 11.90 -16.67 -21.96
N PRO A 111 11.42 -17.86 -21.53
CA PRO A 111 10.11 -17.96 -20.87
C PRO A 111 9.99 -17.15 -19.58
N ASN A 112 11.06 -17.07 -18.77
CA ASN A 112 11.10 -16.22 -17.58
C ASN A 112 10.97 -14.74 -17.95
N HIS A 113 11.74 -14.30 -18.94
CA HIS A 113 11.67 -12.92 -19.41
C HIS A 113 10.31 -12.55 -20.02
N GLU A 114 9.69 -13.45 -20.77
CA GLU A 114 8.33 -13.25 -21.29
C GLU A 114 7.30 -13.16 -20.16
N SER A 115 7.48 -13.95 -19.10
CA SER A 115 6.64 -13.88 -17.90
C SER A 115 6.76 -12.53 -17.21
N ILE A 116 7.98 -12.01 -17.03
CA ILE A 116 8.21 -10.68 -16.48
C ILE A 116 7.61 -9.61 -17.39
N SER A 117 7.85 -9.64 -18.70
CA SER A 117 7.27 -8.68 -19.64
C SER A 117 5.75 -8.65 -19.56
N LYS A 118 5.10 -9.82 -19.49
CA LYS A 118 3.64 -9.91 -19.32
C LYS A 118 3.16 -9.29 -18.01
N LEU A 119 3.88 -9.48 -16.90
CA LEU A 119 3.58 -8.82 -15.64
C LEU A 119 3.69 -7.31 -15.75
N LEU A 120 4.74 -6.79 -16.40
CA LEU A 120 4.91 -5.36 -16.62
C LEU A 120 3.81 -4.77 -17.50
N GLU A 121 3.33 -5.50 -18.50
CA GLU A 121 2.23 -5.03 -19.37
C GLU A 121 0.87 -5.06 -18.66
N THR A 122 0.57 -6.13 -17.93
CA THR A 122 -0.77 -6.37 -17.38
C THR A 122 -0.98 -5.79 -15.98
N LYS A 123 0.10 -5.53 -15.24
CA LYS A 123 0.04 -5.16 -13.81
C LYS A 123 0.88 -3.92 -13.49
N PHE A 124 1.23 -3.09 -14.49
CA PHE A 124 2.00 -1.86 -14.27
C PHE A 124 1.36 -0.92 -13.23
N ASN A 125 0.03 -0.93 -13.13
CA ASN A 125 -0.73 -0.16 -12.15
C ASN A 125 -0.40 -0.54 -10.69
N LEU A 126 0.24 -1.69 -10.44
CA LEU A 126 0.68 -2.12 -9.10
C LEU A 126 2.08 -1.60 -8.73
N VAL A 127 2.79 -0.90 -9.63
CA VAL A 127 4.11 -0.32 -9.33
C VAL A 127 4.01 0.75 -8.22
N ARG A 128 2.95 1.57 -8.24
CA ARG A 128 2.73 2.63 -7.27
C ARG A 128 1.26 2.79 -6.94
N ASN A 129 0.97 3.10 -5.67
CA ASN A 129 -0.29 3.71 -5.31
C ASN A 129 -0.25 5.22 -5.62
N SER A 130 -1.34 5.79 -6.12
CA SER A 130 -1.46 7.24 -6.31
C SER A 130 -1.25 8.03 -5.01
N SER A 131 -1.54 7.43 -3.84
CA SER A 131 -1.36 8.06 -2.53
C SER A 131 0.05 7.94 -1.94
N GLU A 132 0.96 7.17 -2.55
CA GLU A 132 2.33 7.03 -2.07
C GLU A 132 3.19 8.22 -2.51
N ASN A 133 3.82 8.90 -1.55
CA ASN A 133 4.82 9.92 -1.81
C ASN A 133 6.24 9.31 -1.71
N ILE A 134 6.58 8.47 -2.69
CA ILE A 134 7.87 7.76 -2.75
C ILE A 134 8.49 8.02 -4.12
N ASP A 135 9.79 8.32 -4.14
CA ASP A 135 10.56 8.39 -5.37
C ASP A 135 10.80 6.97 -5.92
N ILE A 136 10.09 6.66 -7.01
CA ILE A 136 10.20 5.39 -7.74
C ILE A 136 10.88 5.57 -9.10
N ASN A 137 11.50 6.72 -9.37
CA ASN A 137 12.07 7.00 -10.68
C ASN A 137 13.19 6.01 -11.04
N SER A 138 14.05 5.65 -10.07
CA SER A 138 15.08 4.63 -10.25
C SER A 138 14.47 3.30 -10.71
N LEU A 139 13.48 2.80 -9.97
CA LEU A 139 12.77 1.56 -10.29
C LEU A 139 12.10 1.64 -11.67
N ASN A 140 11.35 2.70 -11.96
CA ASN A 140 10.70 2.89 -13.26
C ASN A 140 11.69 2.88 -14.41
N ASN A 141 12.84 3.54 -14.25
CA ASN A 141 13.88 3.55 -15.25
C ASN A 141 14.44 2.12 -15.50
N GLN A 142 14.65 1.33 -14.43
CA GLN A 142 15.08 -0.06 -14.57
C GLN A 142 14.01 -0.94 -15.25
N LEU A 143 12.73 -0.77 -14.91
CA LEU A 143 11.62 -1.51 -15.54
C LEU A 143 11.49 -1.18 -17.03
N LEU A 144 11.58 0.11 -17.39
CA LEU A 144 11.54 0.54 -18.79
C LEU A 144 12.78 0.07 -19.56
N GLN A 145 13.96 0.11 -18.96
CA GLN A 145 15.17 -0.43 -19.55
C GLN A 145 15.04 -1.94 -19.78
N TYR A 146 14.45 -2.68 -18.84
CA TYR A 146 14.14 -4.11 -18.98
C TYR A 146 13.25 -4.36 -20.20
N GLN A 147 12.13 -3.64 -20.33
CA GLN A 147 11.21 -3.80 -21.46
C GLN A 147 11.90 -3.55 -22.80
N ARG A 148 12.72 -2.49 -22.90
CA ARG A 148 13.51 -2.20 -24.11
C ARG A 148 14.50 -3.32 -24.43
N HIS A 149 15.22 -3.78 -23.42
CA HIS A 149 16.17 -4.89 -23.54
C HIS A 149 15.48 -6.13 -24.12
N ILE A 150 14.38 -6.58 -23.51
CA ILE A 150 13.65 -7.77 -23.97
C ILE A 150 13.04 -7.58 -25.36
N ALA A 151 12.49 -6.40 -25.67
CA ALA A 151 11.93 -6.12 -27.00
C ALA A 151 12.99 -6.27 -28.10
N VAL A 152 14.18 -5.70 -27.90
CA VAL A 152 15.28 -5.80 -28.87
C VAL A 152 15.87 -7.21 -28.89
N TYR A 153 16.02 -7.85 -27.73
CA TYR A 153 16.45 -9.24 -27.64
C TYR A 153 15.57 -10.16 -28.48
N ARG A 154 14.25 -10.08 -28.30
CA ARG A 154 13.26 -10.87 -29.06
C ARG A 154 13.35 -10.60 -30.56
N ALA A 155 13.51 -9.33 -30.95
CA ALA A 155 13.66 -8.96 -32.36
C ALA A 155 14.89 -9.63 -32.99
N LEU A 156 16.04 -9.56 -32.32
CA LEU A 156 17.29 -10.19 -32.79
C LEU A 156 17.14 -11.71 -32.91
N ARG A 157 16.59 -12.37 -31.88
CA ARG A 157 16.43 -13.83 -31.90
C ARG A 157 15.44 -14.30 -32.97
N LYS A 158 14.38 -13.54 -33.22
CA LYS A 158 13.42 -13.84 -34.27
C LYS A 158 14.02 -13.77 -35.68
N THR A 159 15.05 -12.95 -35.89
CA THR A 159 15.80 -12.87 -37.16
C THR A 159 17.05 -13.75 -37.18
N ASN A 160 17.20 -14.66 -36.20
CA ASN A 160 18.38 -15.51 -36.03
C ASN A 160 19.70 -14.72 -35.89
N ASP A 161 19.61 -13.46 -35.43
CA ASP A 161 20.75 -12.60 -35.16
C ASP A 161 21.31 -12.92 -33.76
N LYS A 162 22.60 -13.24 -33.72
CA LYS A 162 23.33 -13.67 -32.53
C LYS A 162 23.98 -12.52 -31.76
N ARG A 163 23.87 -11.28 -32.25
CA ARG A 163 24.40 -10.10 -31.54
C ARG A 163 23.80 -9.99 -30.14
N ASN A 164 24.57 -9.41 -29.23
CA ASN A 164 24.09 -8.99 -27.93
C ASN A 164 23.34 -7.65 -28.08
N THR A 165 22.37 -7.39 -27.21
CA THR A 165 21.67 -6.11 -27.15
C THR A 165 22.57 -4.97 -26.64
N THR A 166 23.63 -5.31 -25.90
CA THR A 166 24.62 -4.36 -25.38
C THR A 166 25.38 -3.68 -26.53
N GLY A 167 25.42 -2.34 -26.51
CA GLY A 167 26.22 -1.55 -27.46
C GLY A 167 25.58 -1.36 -28.84
N LEU A 168 24.29 -1.68 -29.01
CA LEU A 168 23.58 -1.35 -30.24
C LEU A 168 23.44 0.17 -30.40
N PRO A 169 23.81 0.74 -31.56
CA PRO A 169 23.75 2.18 -31.78
C PRO A 169 22.31 2.69 -31.68
N GLY A 170 22.11 3.78 -30.95
CA GLY A 170 20.81 4.43 -30.78
C GLY A 170 19.86 3.78 -29.77
N CYS A 171 20.27 2.72 -29.05
CA CYS A 171 19.48 2.17 -27.95
C CYS A 171 20.30 1.90 -26.68
N ASN A 172 19.85 2.43 -25.54
CA ASN A 172 20.24 1.90 -24.22
C ASN A 172 19.42 0.62 -23.94
N CYS A 173 19.82 -0.47 -24.59
CA CYS A 173 19.17 -1.78 -24.57
C CYS A 173 19.95 -2.82 -23.75
N SER A 174 20.91 -2.37 -22.92
CA SER A 174 21.63 -3.24 -22.01
C SER A 174 20.70 -3.78 -20.92
N PHE A 175 20.96 -5.00 -20.45
CA PHE A 175 20.24 -5.56 -19.32
C PHE A 175 20.33 -4.62 -18.10
N PRO A 176 19.23 -4.37 -17.38
CA PRO A 176 19.20 -3.46 -16.24
C PRO A 176 19.78 -4.12 -14.99
N ASN A 177 21.10 -4.05 -14.81
CA ASN A 177 21.82 -4.69 -13.71
C ASN A 177 21.41 -4.22 -12.29
N GLN A 178 20.63 -3.14 -12.17
CA GLN A 178 20.13 -2.66 -10.87
C GLN A 178 18.65 -3.02 -10.63
N LEU A 179 17.99 -3.69 -11.58
CA LEU A 179 16.56 -3.99 -11.48
C LEU A 179 16.25 -4.82 -10.23
N GLU A 180 16.95 -5.93 -10.03
CA GLU A 180 16.72 -6.82 -8.89
C GLU A 180 16.91 -6.09 -7.55
N LYS A 181 17.95 -5.26 -7.46
CA LYS A 181 18.22 -4.41 -6.28
C LYS A 181 17.06 -3.45 -6.00
N GLU A 182 16.54 -2.77 -7.02
CA GLU A 182 15.42 -1.84 -6.85
C GLU A 182 14.11 -2.59 -6.50
N ILE A 183 13.89 -3.78 -7.05
CA ILE A 183 12.77 -4.66 -6.68
C ILE A 183 12.87 -5.06 -5.20
N ASN A 184 14.03 -5.54 -4.75
CA ASN A 184 14.26 -5.93 -3.35
C ASN A 184 14.07 -4.74 -2.40
N LYS A 185 14.61 -3.56 -2.74
CA LYS A 185 14.41 -2.32 -1.97
C LYS A 185 12.93 -1.98 -1.84
N ARG A 186 12.17 -2.13 -2.93
CA ARG A 186 10.74 -1.84 -2.94
C ARG A 186 9.93 -2.86 -2.16
N ILE A 187 10.26 -4.15 -2.24
CA ILE A 187 9.66 -5.20 -1.41
C ILE A 187 9.86 -4.87 0.07
N ALA A 188 11.11 -4.59 0.50
CA ALA A 188 11.40 -4.25 1.89
C ALA A 188 10.61 -3.02 2.38
N SER A 189 10.48 -1.99 1.53
CA SER A 189 9.66 -0.81 1.83
C SER A 189 8.18 -1.17 2.01
N LEU A 190 7.61 -1.96 1.09
CA LEU A 190 6.21 -2.38 1.15
C LEU A 190 5.92 -3.26 2.37
N GLU A 191 6.83 -4.17 2.72
CA GLU A 191 6.68 -5.00 3.92
C GLU A 191 6.71 -4.17 5.21
N SER A 192 7.57 -3.16 5.28
CA SER A 192 7.61 -2.21 6.40
C SER A 192 6.30 -1.43 6.50
N GLN A 193 5.81 -0.90 5.37
CA GLN A 193 4.53 -0.19 5.31
C GLN A 193 3.38 -1.09 5.76
N ARG A 194 3.31 -2.33 5.27
CA ARG A 194 2.30 -3.32 5.65
C ARG A 194 2.27 -3.59 7.15
N LYS A 195 3.44 -3.72 7.79
CA LYS A 195 3.57 -3.95 9.24
C LYS A 195 3.12 -2.75 10.07
N SER A 196 3.25 -1.54 9.52
CA SER A 196 2.90 -0.29 10.20
C SER A 196 1.42 0.10 10.14
N LEU A 197 0.66 -0.48 9.21
CA LEU A 197 -0.80 -0.27 9.04
C LEU A 197 -1.60 -1.08 10.06
#